data_AF-A0A918M5L0-F1
#
_entry.id   AF-A0A918M5L0-F1
#
_cell.length_a   1.000
_cell.length_b   1.000
_cell.length_c   1.000
_cell.angle_alpha   90.00
_cell.angle_beta   90.00
_cell.angle_gamma   90.00
#
_symmetry.space_group_name_H-M   'P 1'
#
loop_
_entity.id
_entity.type
_entity.pdbx_description
1 polymer ?
#
loop_
_entity_poly.entity_id
_entity_poly.type
_entity_poly.pdbx_seq_one_letter_code
_entity_poly.pdbx_strand_id
1 'polypeptide(L)'
;MPFDVSRQHLGFDTFDLVEQILVSHHFTRDGDDSHYRRETSRHRYAWPAELDLMARIAGLELERRVADWDGSPFTQDSTKHISVWRKPA
;
A
#
# COMPACT_ATOMS: atom_id res chain seq x y z
N MET A 1 5.11 12.97 -0.39
CA MET A 1 4.18 13.23 -1.51
C MET A 1 2.77 13.33 -0.96
N PRO A 2 1.98 14.36 -1.26
CA PRO A 2 0.57 14.37 -0.90
C PRO A 2 -0.18 13.29 -1.72
N PHE A 3 -1.00 12.48 -1.07
CA PHE A 3 -1.90 11.51 -1.73
C PHE A 3 -3.37 11.88 -1.60
N ASP A 4 -3.71 12.74 -0.64
CA ASP A 4 -5.03 13.34 -0.52
C ASP A 4 -4.90 14.78 0.02
N VAL A 5 -5.65 15.70 -0.59
CA VAL A 5 -5.71 17.11 -0.19
C VAL A 5 -7.17 17.55 -0.27
N SER A 6 -7.84 17.53 0.88
CA SER A 6 -9.20 17.99 1.02
C SER A 6 -9.34 18.92 2.24
N ARG A 7 -10.52 19.53 2.41
CA ARG A 7 -10.79 20.35 3.60
C ARG A 7 -10.72 19.54 4.89
N GLN A 8 -11.14 18.28 4.84
CA GLN A 8 -11.31 17.43 6.02
C GLN A 8 -10.10 16.53 6.27
N HIS A 9 -9.26 16.30 5.27
CA HIS A 9 -8.15 15.37 5.36
C HIS A 9 -6.97 15.81 4.49
N LEU A 10 -5.77 15.80 5.09
CA LEU A 10 -4.50 15.96 4.39
C LEU A 10 -3.67 14.70 4.62
N GLY A 11 -3.33 14.02 3.53
CA GLY A 11 -2.56 12.79 3.52
C GLY A 11 -1.19 12.98 2.86
N PHE A 12 -0.12 12.66 3.58
CA PHE A 12 1.25 12.72 3.06
C PHE A 12 2.00 11.41 3.32
N ASP A 13 2.67 10.90 2.29
CA ASP A 13 3.60 9.80 2.44
C ASP A 13 5.05 10.26 2.40
N THR A 14 5.85 9.70 3.28
CA THR A 14 7.31 9.80 3.29
C THR A 14 7.91 8.42 3.08
N PHE A 15 9.00 8.38 2.32
CA PHE A 15 9.63 7.14 1.89
C PHE A 15 11.10 7.12 2.26
N ASP A 16 11.52 6.03 2.90
CA ASP A 16 12.90 5.55 2.86
C ASP A 16 12.95 4.45 1.81
N LEU A 17 13.56 4.75 0.66
CA LEU A 17 13.60 3.83 -0.47
C LEU A 17 14.61 2.69 -0.28
N VAL A 18 15.62 2.88 0.58
CA VAL A 18 16.65 1.87 0.86
C VAL A 18 16.09 0.78 1.76
N GLU A 19 15.42 1.20 2.84
CA GLU A 19 14.79 0.28 3.80
C GLU A 19 13.37 -0.13 3.40
N GLN A 20 12.86 0.42 2.29
CA GLN A 20 11.50 0.23 1.78
C GLN A 20 10.42 0.54 2.83
N ILE A 21 10.62 1.62 3.57
CA ILE A 21 9.69 2.08 4.60
C ILE A 21 8.85 3.21 4.05
N LEU A 22 7.53 3.04 4.12
CA LEU A 22 6.54 4.10 3.93
C LEU A 22 6.02 4.50 5.31
N VAL A 23 6.05 5.79 5.62
CA VAL A 23 5.26 6.36 6.71
C VAL A 23 4.19 7.25 6.13
N SER A 24 2.94 6.87 6.35
CA SER A 24 1.76 7.64 5.96
C SER A 24 1.34 8.53 7.11
N HIS A 25 1.22 9.82 6.85
CA HIS A 25 0.82 10.85 7.80
C HIS A 25 -0.56 11.35 7.42
N HIS A 26 -1.53 11.15 8.30
CA HIS A 26 -2.91 11.56 8.14
C HIS A 26 -3.21 12.72 9.10
N PHE A 27 -3.71 13.81 8.55
CA PHE A 27 -4.21 14.94 9.34
C PHE A 27 -5.70 15.08 9.05
N THR A 28 -6.54 14.72 10.02
CA THR A 28 -8.00 14.78 9.89
C THR A 28 -8.54 15.92 10.74
N ARG A 29 -9.42 16.73 10.15
CA ARG A 29 -10.14 17.79 10.84
C ARG A 29 -11.46 17.24 11.34
N ASP A 30 -11.68 17.28 12.64
CA ASP A 30 -12.92 16.81 13.26
C ASP A 30 -13.87 18.02 13.41
N GLY A 31 -14.95 18.06 12.61
CA GLY A 31 -15.94 19.16 12.64
C GLY A 31 -15.44 20.48 12.03
N ASP A 32 -16.01 21.59 12.51
CA ASP A 32 -15.79 22.95 11.95
C ASP A 32 -14.74 23.77 12.71
N ASP A 33 -14.03 23.18 13.66
CA ASP A 33 -12.94 23.86 14.38
C ASP A 33 -11.64 23.92 13.55
N SER A 34 -10.65 24.71 13.95
CA SER A 34 -9.40 24.83 13.18
C SER A 34 -8.36 23.75 13.50
N HIS A 35 -8.72 22.69 14.23
CA HIS A 35 -7.76 21.70 14.73
C HIS A 35 -7.70 20.47 13.83
N TYR A 36 -6.50 19.89 13.75
CA TYR A 36 -6.26 18.63 13.05
C TYR A 36 -5.76 17.58 14.04
N ARG A 37 -6.39 16.41 14.05
CA ARG A 37 -5.86 15.20 14.66
C ARG A 37 -4.85 14.58 13.70
N ARG A 38 -3.67 14.24 14.23
CA ARG A 38 -2.61 13.59 13.47
C ARG A 38 -2.52 12.11 13.82
N GLU A 39 -2.48 11.27 12.80
CA GLU A 39 -2.18 9.85 12.91
C GLU A 39 -1.08 9.47 11.93
N THR A 40 -0.29 8.46 12.28
CA THR A 40 0.76 7.94 11.41
C THR A 40 0.70 6.43 11.34
N SER A 41 0.84 5.87 10.14
CA SER A 41 1.00 4.43 9.96
C SER A 41 2.32 4.13 9.25
N ARG A 42 3.12 3.24 9.84
CA ARG A 42 4.43 2.84 9.32
C ARG A 42 4.33 1.44 8.72
N HIS A 43 4.76 1.31 7.47
CA HIS A 43 4.69 0.08 6.70
C HIS A 43 6.05 -0.20 6.05
N ARG A 44 6.42 -1.49 5.94
CA ARG A 44 7.47 -1.92 5.01
C ARG A 44 6.79 -2.45 3.76
N TYR A 45 6.97 -1.76 2.64
CA TYR A 45 6.41 -2.22 1.37
C TYR A 45 7.41 -3.13 0.66
N ALA A 46 6.90 -3.97 -0.25
CA ALA A 46 7.71 -4.83 -1.10
C ALA A 46 7.22 -4.69 -2.53
N TRP A 47 8.15 -4.67 -3.49
CA TRP A 47 7.77 -4.69 -4.90
C TRP A 47 7.12 -6.02 -5.28
N PRO A 48 6.22 -6.07 -6.29
CA PRO A 48 5.58 -7.29 -6.74
C PRO A 48 6.52 -8.51 -6.89
N ALA A 49 7.64 -8.33 -7.58
CA ALA A 49 8.61 -9.39 -7.83
C ALA A 49 9.39 -9.81 -6.58
N GLU A 50 9.65 -8.88 -5.66
CA GLU A 50 10.27 -9.17 -4.36
C GLU A 50 9.31 -9.99 -3.49
N LEU A 51 8.03 -9.61 -3.45
CA LEU A 51 7.02 -10.34 -2.71
C LEU A 51 6.83 -11.76 -3.28
N ASP A 52 6.92 -11.94 -4.59
CA ASP A 52 6.93 -13.27 -5.23
C ASP A 52 8.18 -14.09 -4.89
N LEU A 53 9.34 -13.46 -4.73
CA LEU A 53 10.53 -14.14 -4.22
C LEU A 53 10.34 -14.59 -2.77
N MET A 54 9.82 -13.72 -1.91
CA MET A 54 9.50 -14.06 -0.51
C MET A 54 8.50 -15.22 -0.43
N ALA A 55 7.45 -15.20 -1.26
CA ALA A 55 6.46 -16.28 -1.35
C ALA A 55 7.10 -17.62 -1.77
N ARG A 56 7.99 -17.61 -2.77
CA ARG A 56 8.73 -18.81 -3.19
C ARG A 56 9.65 -19.35 -2.09
N ILE A 57 10.35 -18.47 -1.36
CA ILE A 57 11.17 -18.87 -0.21
C ILE A 57 10.30 -19.51 0.88
N ALA A 58 9.05 -19.05 1.03
CA ALA A 58 8.06 -19.64 1.94
C ALA A 58 7.38 -20.92 1.38
N GLY A 59 7.78 -21.42 0.20
CA GLY A 59 7.22 -22.62 -0.42
C GLY A 59 5.86 -22.40 -1.11
N LEU A 60 5.57 -21.18 -1.57
CA LEU A 60 4.36 -20.83 -2.29
C LEU A 60 4.65 -20.45 -3.74
N GLU A 61 3.68 -20.69 -4.62
CA GLU A 61 3.71 -20.31 -6.03
C GLU A 61 2.62 -19.26 -6.32
N LEU A 62 2.95 -18.23 -7.11
CA LEU A 62 1.97 -17.23 -7.53
C LEU A 62 0.95 -17.88 -8.46
N GLU A 63 -0.32 -17.81 -8.10
CA GLU A 63 -1.42 -18.33 -8.88
C GLU A 63 -2.09 -17.23 -9.69
N ARG A 64 -2.35 -16.07 -9.07
CA ARG A 64 -3.04 -14.96 -9.71
C ARG A 64 -2.61 -13.62 -9.11
N ARG A 65 -2.55 -12.60 -9.97
CA ARG A 65 -2.41 -11.19 -9.57
C ARG A 65 -3.39 -10.32 -10.35
N VAL A 66 -4.11 -9.46 -9.64
CA VAL A 66 -5.10 -8.51 -10.18
C VAL A 66 -4.95 -7.15 -9.51
N ALA A 67 -5.46 -6.10 -10.14
CA ALA A 67 -5.42 -4.75 -9.59
C ALA A 67 -6.38 -4.60 -8.40
N ASP A 68 -7.58 -5.19 -8.47
CA ASP A 68 -8.56 -5.13 -7.39
C ASP A 68 -9.45 -6.39 -7.31
N TRP A 69 -10.31 -6.45 -6.30
CA TRP A 69 -11.19 -7.60 -6.03
C TRP A 69 -12.21 -7.87 -7.14
N ASP A 70 -12.50 -6.88 -7.98
CA ASP A 70 -13.32 -7.03 -9.19
C ASP A 70 -12.62 -7.85 -10.29
N GLY A 71 -11.34 -8.21 -10.11
CA GLY A 71 -10.55 -9.01 -11.02
C GLY A 71 -9.92 -8.22 -12.16
N SER A 72 -9.93 -6.88 -12.10
CA SER A 72 -9.29 -6.00 -13.08
C SER A 72 -7.81 -6.35 -13.32
N PRO A 73 -7.30 -6.24 -14.57
CA PRO A 73 -5.91 -6.57 -14.87
C PRO A 73 -4.92 -5.71 -14.08
N PHE A 74 -3.86 -6.32 -13.54
CA PHE A 74 -2.76 -5.60 -12.92
C PHE A 74 -1.80 -5.05 -13.98
N THR A 75 -1.59 -3.73 -13.98
CA THR A 75 -0.74 -3.00 -14.93
C THR A 75 0.18 -2.01 -14.21
N GLN A 76 1.05 -1.32 -14.95
CA GLN A 76 1.91 -0.26 -14.40
C GLN A 76 1.12 0.89 -13.75
N ASP A 77 -0.13 1.11 -14.16
CA ASP A 77 -0.98 2.20 -13.67
C ASP A 77 -1.79 1.79 -12.42
N SER A 78 -1.66 0.53 -11.98
CA SER A 78 -2.38 0.01 -10.82
C SER A 78 -1.74 0.49 -9.51
N THR A 79 -2.50 1.22 -8.71
CA THR A 79 -2.03 1.78 -7.42
C THR A 79 -2.02 0.77 -6.28
N LYS A 80 -2.61 -0.41 -6.49
CA LYS A 80 -2.69 -1.53 -5.55
C LYS A 80 -2.74 -2.85 -6.32
N HIS A 81 -2.61 -3.96 -5.60
CA HIS A 81 -2.81 -5.28 -6.18
C HIS A 81 -3.33 -6.26 -5.13
N ILE A 82 -3.96 -7.33 -5.62
CA ILE A 82 -4.25 -8.53 -4.86
C ILE A 82 -3.49 -9.67 -5.51
N SER A 83 -2.73 -10.40 -4.69
CA SER A 83 -1.95 -11.55 -5.11
C SER A 83 -2.40 -12.77 -4.33
N VAL A 84 -2.66 -13.84 -5.06
CA VAL A 84 -3.00 -15.15 -4.52
C VAL A 84 -1.83 -16.07 -4.79
N TRP A 85 -1.28 -16.65 -3.74
CA TRP A 85 -0.29 -17.72 -3.83
C TRP A 85 -0.87 -19.00 -3.25
N ARG A 86 -0.46 -20.13 -3.83
CA ARG A 86 -0.87 -21.47 -3.40
C ARG A 86 0.36 -22.28 -3.00
N LYS A 87 0.17 -23.22 -2.08
CA LYS A 87 1.20 -24.23 -1.78
C LYS A 87 1.17 -25.32 -2.87
N PRO A 88 2.31 -25.69 -3.47
CA PRO A 88 2.39 -26.84 -4.36
C PRO A 88 2.00 -28.13 -3.62
N ALA A 89 1.48 -29.11 -4.36
CA ALA A 89 1.12 -30.43 -3.82
C ALA A 89 2.34 -31.25 -3.39
#